data_AF-A0A3M1KWA1-F1
#
_entry.id   AF-A0A3M1KWA1-F1
#
_cell.length_a   1.000
_cell.length_b   1.000
_cell.length_c   1.000
_cell.angle_alpha   90.00
_cell.angle_beta   90.00
_cell.angle_gamma   90.00
#
_symmetry.space_group_name_H-M   'P 1'
#
loop_
_entity.id
_entity.type
_entity.pdbx_description
1 polymer ?
#
loop_
_entity_poly.entity_id
_entity_poly.type
_entity_poly.pdbx_seq_one_letter_code
_entity_poly.pdbx_strand_id
1 'polypeptide(L)'
;HMPYAAKSAVAHNKYKADVRSHLFRITTDPTAELFNADGTLANDALPGEWVCLGCHTAITDKFDAKGKPEKAIAWARKKTRSIHK
;
A
#
# COMPACT_ATOMS: atom_id res chain seq x y z
N HIS A 1 4.21 9.94 1.87
CA HIS A 1 5.12 9.76 3.02
C HIS A 1 4.47 9.91 4.41
N MET A 2 3.15 10.05 4.55
CA MET A 2 2.41 9.84 5.81
C MET A 2 0.95 9.50 5.44
N PRO A 3 0.64 8.31 4.90
CA PRO A 3 -0.73 8.00 4.49
C PRO A 3 -1.65 7.80 5.70
N TYR A 4 -2.96 7.85 5.47
CA TYR A 4 -3.94 7.44 6.47
C TYR A 4 -3.93 5.92 6.57
N ALA A 5 -3.15 5.36 7.49
CA ALA A 5 -2.81 3.94 7.53
C ALA A 5 -3.23 3.24 8.83
N ALA A 6 -3.30 3.98 9.94
CA ALA A 6 -3.72 3.45 11.23
C ALA A 6 -5.23 3.65 11.45
N LYS A 7 -5.89 2.66 12.05
CA LYS A 7 -7.33 2.67 12.31
C LYS A 7 -7.60 3.04 13.77
N SER A 8 -8.33 4.12 14.01
CA SER A 8 -8.86 4.48 15.33
C SER A 8 -10.35 4.19 15.45
N ALA A 9 -11.14 4.41 14.39
CA ALA A 9 -12.58 4.19 14.39
C ALA A 9 -13.08 3.70 13.02
N VAL A 10 -12.65 4.35 11.94
CA VAL A 10 -13.19 4.13 10.58
C VAL A 10 -12.11 3.62 9.64
N ALA A 11 -12.48 2.62 8.83
CA ALA A 11 -11.71 2.22 7.66
C ALA A 11 -12.46 2.64 6.40
N HIS A 12 -11.84 3.45 5.54
CA HIS A 12 -12.47 3.90 4.30
C HIS A 12 -12.32 2.87 3.19
N ASN A 13 -11.15 2.25 3.07
CA ASN A 13 -10.88 1.14 2.15
C ASN A 13 -9.67 0.31 2.65
N LYS A 14 -9.27 -0.72 1.89
CA LYS A 14 -8.17 -1.63 2.27
C LYS A 14 -6.85 -0.93 2.61
N TYR A 15 -6.53 0.18 1.94
CA TYR A 15 -5.26 0.91 2.10
C TYR A 15 -5.46 2.34 2.62
N LYS A 16 -6.63 2.65 3.18
CA LYS A 16 -6.97 3.96 3.73
C LYS A 16 -7.81 3.81 5.00
N ALA A 17 -7.18 4.10 6.13
CA ALA A 17 -7.80 4.23 7.43
C ALA A 17 -8.09 5.71 7.76
N ASP A 18 -8.19 6.07 9.03
CA ASP A 18 -8.58 7.41 9.51
C ASP A 18 -7.45 8.18 10.23
N VAL A 19 -6.36 7.52 10.62
CA VAL A 19 -5.20 8.16 11.28
C VAL A 19 -3.95 8.13 10.40
N ARG A 20 -3.23 9.27 10.38
CA ARG A 20 -1.98 9.43 9.65
C ARG A 20 -0.87 8.60 10.28
N SER A 21 -0.16 7.83 9.44
CA SER A 21 1.09 7.20 9.85
C SER A 21 2.18 8.24 10.08
N HIS A 22 3.05 7.97 11.06
CA HIS A 22 4.28 8.73 11.33
C HIS A 22 5.54 7.98 10.83
N LEU A 23 5.35 6.93 10.02
CA LEU A 23 6.45 6.27 9.31
C LEU A 23 6.76 7.05 8.03
N PHE A 24 8.02 7.45 7.86
CA PHE A 24 8.45 8.19 6.67
C PHE A 24 9.16 7.31 5.64
N ARG A 25 9.80 6.23 6.12
CA ARG A 25 10.51 5.26 5.30
C ARG A 25 9.51 4.49 4.45
N ILE A 26 9.67 4.54 3.13
CA ILE A 26 8.91 3.69 2.19
C ILE A 26 9.78 2.50 1.82
N THR A 27 9.18 1.32 1.76
CA THR A 27 9.80 0.13 1.18
C THR A 27 9.12 -0.25 -0.13
N THR A 28 9.93 -0.72 -1.09
CA THR A 28 9.47 -1.29 -2.36
C THR A 28 9.50 -2.82 -2.36
N ASP A 29 9.84 -3.43 -1.21
CA ASP A 29 9.79 -4.88 -1.02
C ASP A 29 8.35 -5.38 -1.21
N PRO A 30 8.11 -6.31 -2.16
CA PRO A 30 6.76 -6.80 -2.43
C PRO A 30 6.16 -7.69 -1.36
N THR A 31 6.96 -8.12 -0.38
CA THR A 31 6.55 -8.97 0.73
C THR A 31 6.41 -8.20 2.03
N ALA A 32 6.71 -6.90 2.05
CA ALA A 32 6.61 -6.10 3.26
C ALA A 32 5.16 -5.85 3.67
N GLU A 33 4.86 -6.11 4.93
CA GLU A 33 3.58 -5.78 5.55
C GLU A 33 3.70 -4.53 6.42
N LEU A 34 2.64 -3.73 6.51
CA LEU A 34 2.65 -2.52 7.34
C LEU A 34 2.55 -2.85 8.83
N PHE A 35 1.82 -3.91 9.18
CA PHE A 35 1.62 -4.35 10.55
C PHE A 35 2.20 -5.75 10.73
N ASN A 36 2.51 -6.11 11.97
CA ASN A 36 2.81 -7.49 12.33
C ASN A 36 1.58 -8.39 12.15
N ALA A 37 1.78 -9.71 12.23
CA ALA A 37 0.76 -10.70 11.91
C ALA A 37 -0.53 -10.58 12.76
N ASP A 38 -0.43 -10.10 13.99
CA ASP A 38 -1.58 -9.86 14.88
C ASP A 38 -2.17 -8.45 14.77
N GLY A 39 -1.55 -7.55 13.99
CA GLY A 39 -2.01 -6.19 13.73
C GLY A 39 -1.80 -5.22 14.89
N THR A 40 -1.10 -5.59 15.95
CA THR A 40 -0.93 -4.76 17.16
C THR A 40 0.16 -3.70 17.01
N LEU A 41 1.16 -3.96 16.16
CA LEU A 41 2.31 -3.09 15.97
C LEU A 41 2.52 -2.78 14.50
N ALA A 42 2.92 -1.54 14.21
CA ALA A 42 3.41 -1.17 12.89
C ALA A 42 4.87 -1.62 12.73
N ASN A 43 5.20 -2.11 11.54
CA ASN A 43 6.58 -2.37 11.15
C ASN A 43 7.32 -1.05 10.85
N ASP A 44 8.62 -1.13 10.58
CA ASP A 44 9.52 0.02 10.46
C ASP A 44 9.47 0.73 9.08
N ALA A 45 8.53 0.36 8.21
CA ALA A 45 8.39 0.90 6.87
C ALA A 45 6.93 0.95 6.40
N LEU A 46 6.65 1.90 5.51
CA LEU A 46 5.43 1.94 4.72
C LEU A 46 5.60 1.13 3.43
N PRO A 47 4.84 0.04 3.23
CA PRO A 47 4.72 -0.58 1.91
C PRO A 47 4.10 0.38 0.90
N GLY A 48 4.51 0.27 -0.36
CA GLY A 48 4.05 1.16 -1.43
C GLY A 48 2.53 1.17 -1.62
N GLU A 49 1.82 0.07 -1.32
CA GLU A 49 0.37 0.00 -1.45
C GLU A 49 -0.33 1.01 -0.54
N TRP A 50 0.13 1.15 0.71
CA TRP A 50 -0.44 2.07 1.69
C TRP A 50 -0.23 3.54 1.32
N VAL A 51 0.79 3.83 0.50
CA VAL A 51 1.10 5.19 0.06
C VAL A 51 0.28 5.56 -1.17
N CYS A 52 0.14 4.64 -2.12
CA CYS A 52 -0.40 4.94 -3.44
C CYS A 52 -1.89 4.56 -3.57
N LEU A 53 -2.27 3.40 -3.03
CA LEU A 53 -3.57 2.78 -3.31
C LEU A 53 -4.70 3.30 -2.41
N GLY A 54 -4.39 4.12 -1.41
CA GLY A 54 -5.42 4.82 -0.62
C GLY A 54 -6.26 5.80 -1.46
N CYS A 55 -5.68 6.37 -2.53
CA CYS A 55 -6.36 7.27 -3.48
C CYS A 55 -6.52 6.66 -4.87
N HIS A 56 -5.57 5.85 -5.34
CA HIS A 56 -5.62 5.22 -6.65
C HIS A 56 -6.37 3.87 -6.60
N THR A 57 -7.63 3.87 -6.16
CA THR A 57 -8.42 2.65 -5.94
C THR A 57 -8.88 1.96 -7.23
N ALA A 58 -8.93 2.67 -8.36
CA ALA A 58 -9.21 2.04 -9.66
C ALA A 58 -8.11 1.02 -10.08
N ILE A 59 -6.94 1.10 -9.43
CA ILE A 59 -5.87 0.13 -9.54
C ILE A 59 -6.19 -1.11 -8.69
N THR A 60 -6.89 -0.93 -7.56
CA THR A 60 -7.39 -1.99 -6.65
C THR A 60 -8.61 -2.75 -7.15
N ASP A 61 -9.44 -2.11 -7.97
CA ASP A 61 -10.63 -2.75 -8.56
C ASP A 61 -10.30 -3.71 -9.73
N LYS A 62 -9.03 -3.82 -10.09
CA LYS A 62 -8.50 -4.77 -11.08
C LYS A 62 -7.71 -5.91 -10.42
N PHE A 63 -8.10 -6.30 -9.21
CA PHE A 63 -7.52 -7.44 -8.50
C PHE A 63 -8.39 -8.67 -8.77
N ASP A 64 -7.76 -9.82 -9.08
CA ASP A 64 -8.49 -11.07 -9.28
C ASP A 64 -9.13 -11.56 -7.97
N ALA A 65 -9.95 -12.61 -8.04
CA ALA A 65 -10.61 -13.22 -6.89
C ALA A 65 -9.65 -13.74 -5.79
N LYS A 66 -8.33 -13.70 -6.02
CA LYS A 66 -7.27 -14.08 -5.07
C LYS A 66 -6.50 -12.88 -4.53
N GLY A 67 -6.97 -11.66 -4.79
CA GLY A 67 -6.35 -10.44 -4.28
C GLY A 67 -5.00 -10.14 -4.92
N LYS A 68 -4.73 -10.64 -6.14
CA LYS A 68 -3.56 -10.23 -6.94
C LYS A 68 -3.97 -9.19 -7.97
N PRO A 69 -3.20 -8.10 -8.15
CA PRO A 69 -3.51 -7.10 -9.18
C PRO A 69 -3.32 -7.72 -10.56
N GLU A 70 -4.40 -7.86 -11.34
CA GLU A 70 -4.36 -8.50 -12.66
C GLU A 70 -3.42 -7.76 -13.62
N LYS A 71 -3.23 -6.44 -13.46
CA LYS A 71 -2.43 -5.62 -14.38
C LYS A 71 -1.60 -4.51 -13.73
N ALA A 72 -1.82 -4.19 -12.46
CA ALA A 72 -1.33 -2.95 -11.86
C ALA A 72 0.12 -3.00 -11.35
N ILE A 73 0.50 -4.03 -10.59
CA ILE A 73 1.86 -4.13 -10.05
C ILE A 73 2.85 -4.40 -11.19
N ALA A 74 2.48 -5.23 -12.17
CA ALA A 74 3.31 -5.45 -13.36
C ALA A 74 3.45 -4.17 -14.22
N TRP A 75 2.39 -3.38 -14.42
CA TRP A 75 2.45 -2.12 -15.16
C TRP A 75 3.25 -1.03 -14.43
N ALA A 76 3.03 -0.85 -13.12
CA ALA A 76 3.80 0.08 -12.28
C ALA A 76 5.29 -0.29 -12.25
N ARG A 77 5.62 -1.59 -12.20
CA ARG A 77 7.00 -2.10 -12.27
C ARG A 77 7.63 -2.00 -13.66
N LYS A 78 6.86 -2.15 -14.74
CA LYS A 78 7.35 -2.01 -16.12
C LYS A 78 7.62 -0.54 -16.49
N LYS A 79 6.79 0.39 -15.99
CA LYS A 79 6.96 1.82 -16.26
C LYS A 79 8.11 2.44 -15.45
N THR A 80 8.32 2.02 -14.19
CA THR A 80 9.47 2.45 -13.36
C THR A 80 10.83 2.07 -13.95
N ARG A 81 10.97 0.93 -14.65
CA ARG A 81 12.19 0.59 -15.41
C ARG A 81 12.41 1.44 -16.67
N SER A 82 11.39 2.12 -17.19
CA SER A 82 11.49 2.96 -18.40
C SER A 82 11.85 4.42 -18.10
N ILE A 83 11.69 4.88 -16.85
CA ILE A 83 11.98 6.25 -16.40
C ILE A 83 13.41 6.40 -15.85
N HIS A 84 14.18 5.31 -15.86
CA HIS A 84 15.59 5.26 -15.46
C HIS A 84 16.49 4.82 -16.63
N LYS A 85 16.12 5.22 -17.85
CA LYS A 85 17.02 5.27 -19.00
C LYS A 85 17.19 6.72 -19.42
#